data_AF-A0ABD5P109-F1
#
_entry.id   AF-A0ABD5P109-F1
#
_cell.length_a   1.000
_cell.length_b   1.000
_cell.length_c   1.000
_cell.angle_alpha   90.00
_cell.angle_beta   90.00
_cell.angle_gamma   90.00
#
_symmetry.space_group_name_H-M   'P 1'
#
loop_
_entity.id
_entity.type
_entity.pdbx_description
1 polymer ?
#
loop_
_entity_poly.entity_id
_entity_poly.type
_entity_poly.pdbx_seq_one_letter_code
_entity_poly.pdbx_strand_id
1 'polypeptide(L)'
;MTRSSDRTDALPGGRPPERDSETPYEAVDVDELPGWWSEAIEEFREHDLPPYRPPRFADDVITPPVVERLQSEYDAEIKFMGVGVEYRDAWGVYVDGERILTVDREREPAGYTRYRVTSDTFERAVRDHFAELEDETE
;
A
#
# COMPACT_ATOMS: atom_id res chain seq x y z
N MET A 1 -20.55 -43.81 -14.51
CA MET A 1 -19.90 -43.68 -15.84
C MET A 1 -20.55 -42.50 -16.54
N THR A 2 -19.99 -41.30 -16.36
CA THR A 2 -19.28 -40.50 -17.39
C THR A 2 -20.26 -39.62 -18.18
N ARG A 3 -20.53 -38.38 -17.73
CA ARG A 3 -19.80 -37.11 -17.99
C ARG A 3 -19.89 -36.69 -19.46
N SER A 4 -20.60 -35.61 -19.74
CA SER A 4 -20.27 -34.72 -20.86
C SER A 4 -20.84 -33.32 -20.59
N SER A 5 -20.05 -32.54 -19.86
CA SER A 5 -20.03 -31.08 -19.99
C SER A 5 -19.50 -30.75 -21.37
N ASP A 6 -20.11 -29.80 -22.07
CA ASP A 6 -19.36 -28.87 -22.92
C ASP A 6 -20.28 -27.71 -23.33
N ARG A 7 -20.00 -26.52 -22.81
CA ARG A 7 -20.05 -25.25 -23.58
C ARG A 7 -19.58 -24.12 -22.67
N THR A 8 -18.26 -23.92 -22.60
CA THR A 8 -17.71 -22.66 -22.10
C THR A 8 -17.25 -21.87 -23.31
N ASP A 9 -17.98 -20.80 -23.58
CA ASP A 9 -17.70 -19.84 -24.64
C ASP A 9 -16.35 -19.15 -24.34
N ALA A 10 -15.34 -19.44 -25.17
CA ALA A 10 -14.01 -18.86 -25.06
C ALA A 10 -13.97 -17.53 -25.81
N LEU A 11 -13.89 -16.42 -25.08
CA LEU A 11 -13.60 -15.09 -25.65
C LEU A 11 -12.11 -15.00 -26.03
N PRO A 12 -11.76 -14.49 -27.22
CA PRO A 12 -10.37 -14.40 -27.68
C PRO A 12 -9.70 -13.09 -27.23
N GLY A 13 -8.45 -13.17 -26.77
CA GLY A 13 -7.47 -12.10 -27.02
C GLY A 13 -7.04 -11.18 -25.87
N GLY A 14 -7.50 -11.38 -24.63
CA GLY A 14 -6.84 -10.77 -23.47
C GLY A 14 -5.95 -11.81 -22.82
N ARG A 15 -4.61 -11.67 -22.88
CA ARG A 15 -3.75 -12.42 -21.96
C ARG A 15 -4.25 -12.06 -20.55
N PRO A 16 -4.73 -13.01 -19.73
CA PRO A 16 -5.08 -12.69 -18.35
C PRO A 16 -3.85 -12.02 -17.73
N PRO A 17 -3.99 -11.00 -16.87
CA PRO A 17 -2.84 -10.53 -16.10
C PRO A 17 -2.19 -11.77 -15.51
N GLU A 18 -0.86 -11.88 -15.65
CA GLU A 18 -0.10 -12.98 -15.08
C GLU A 18 -0.65 -13.19 -13.69
N ARG A 19 -1.27 -14.36 -13.44
CA ARG A 19 -1.92 -14.67 -12.16
C ARG A 19 -0.81 -14.59 -11.12
N ASP A 20 -0.63 -13.41 -10.56
CA ASP A 20 0.00 -13.13 -9.30
C ASP A 20 -0.38 -14.29 -8.39
N SER A 21 0.59 -15.09 -7.99
CA SER A 21 0.37 -16.39 -7.34
C SER A 21 -0.80 -16.30 -6.35
N GLU A 22 -1.80 -17.18 -6.51
CA GLU A 22 -3.02 -17.19 -5.70
C GLU A 22 -2.72 -17.37 -4.20
N THR A 23 -1.48 -17.72 -3.87
CA THR A 23 -0.91 -17.94 -2.54
C THR A 23 0.43 -17.20 -2.34
N PRO A 24 0.46 -15.85 -2.29
CA PRO A 24 1.72 -15.10 -2.19
C PRO A 24 2.48 -15.29 -0.87
N TYR A 25 1.82 -15.92 0.12
CA TYR A 25 2.34 -16.19 1.45
C TYR A 25 2.62 -17.68 1.69
N GLU A 26 2.59 -18.54 0.66
CA GLU A 26 2.79 -19.99 0.84
C GLU A 26 4.17 -20.34 1.41
N ALA A 27 5.18 -19.53 1.11
CA ALA A 27 6.56 -19.70 1.56
C ALA A 27 6.94 -18.74 2.72
N VAL A 28 5.98 -17.99 3.26
CA VAL A 28 6.20 -16.99 4.31
C VAL A 28 5.40 -17.40 5.53
N ASP A 29 6.05 -17.45 6.69
CA ASP A 29 5.33 -17.59 7.95
C ASP A 29 4.64 -16.25 8.25
N VAL A 30 3.31 -16.22 8.12
CA VAL A 30 2.52 -15.00 8.31
C VAL A 30 2.51 -14.58 9.77
N ASP A 31 2.67 -15.53 10.71
CA ASP A 31 2.70 -15.28 12.15
C ASP A 31 3.99 -14.57 12.59
N GLU A 32 5.03 -14.56 11.74
CA GLU A 32 6.28 -13.83 11.98
C GLU A 32 6.28 -12.41 11.36
N LEU A 33 5.23 -12.03 10.64
CA LEU A 33 5.09 -10.69 10.08
C LEU A 33 4.72 -9.67 11.17
N PRO A 34 4.94 -8.36 10.92
CA PRO A 34 4.39 -7.31 11.77
C PRO A 34 2.88 -7.49 11.95
N GLY A 35 2.37 -7.25 13.17
CA GLY A 35 0.96 -7.51 13.52
C GLY A 35 -0.03 -6.89 12.54
N TRP A 36 0.18 -5.63 12.13
CA TRP A 36 -0.68 -4.96 11.15
C TRP A 36 -0.76 -5.71 9.81
N TRP A 37 0.30 -6.42 9.42
CA TRP A 37 0.38 -7.14 8.15
C TRP A 37 -0.31 -8.50 8.30
N SER A 38 -0.04 -9.25 9.36
CA SER A 38 -0.75 -10.52 9.62
C SER A 38 -2.25 -10.28 9.75
N GLU A 39 -2.67 -9.27 10.51
CA GLU A 39 -4.08 -8.88 10.69
C GLU A 39 -4.74 -8.53 9.35
N ALA A 40 -4.09 -7.75 8.48
CA ALA A 40 -4.61 -7.43 7.16
C ALA A 40 -4.70 -8.66 6.24
N ILE A 41 -3.78 -9.62 6.36
CA ILE A 41 -3.85 -10.89 5.62
C ILE A 41 -5.05 -11.72 6.08
N GLU A 42 -5.27 -11.82 7.39
CA GLU A 42 -6.38 -12.53 7.99
C GLU A 42 -7.72 -11.90 7.59
N GLU A 43 -7.88 -10.58 7.71
CA GLU A 43 -9.09 -9.86 7.30
C GLU A 43 -9.44 -10.13 5.83
N PHE A 44 -8.45 -10.09 4.94
CA PHE A 44 -8.68 -10.37 3.52
C PHE A 44 -9.09 -11.82 3.27
N ARG A 45 -8.55 -12.79 4.04
CA ARG A 45 -8.94 -14.20 3.96
C ARG A 45 -10.36 -14.42 4.46
N GLU A 46 -10.74 -13.78 5.57
CA GLU A 46 -12.08 -13.87 6.17
C GLU A 46 -13.18 -13.34 5.24
N HIS A 47 -12.84 -12.39 4.36
CA HIS A 47 -13.76 -11.78 3.41
C HIS A 47 -13.70 -12.35 1.99
N ASP A 48 -13.00 -13.48 1.77
CA ASP A 48 -12.79 -14.09 0.44
C ASP A 48 -12.24 -13.07 -0.59
N LEU A 49 -11.42 -12.12 -0.14
CA LEU A 49 -10.80 -11.10 -0.99
C LEU A 49 -9.51 -11.64 -1.62
N PRO A 50 -9.05 -11.06 -2.77
CA PRO A 50 -7.75 -11.39 -3.34
C PRO A 50 -6.64 -11.19 -2.30
N PRO A 51 -5.59 -12.01 -2.26
CA PRO A 51 -4.56 -11.94 -1.21
C PRO A 51 -4.08 -10.51 -0.95
N TYR A 52 -4.11 -10.08 0.32
CA TYR A 52 -3.62 -8.77 0.71
C TYR A 52 -2.20 -8.58 0.18
N ARG A 53 -1.88 -7.41 -0.35
CA ARG A 53 -0.52 -7.01 -0.69
C ARG A 53 -0.31 -5.59 -0.17
N PRO A 54 0.73 -5.35 0.63
CA PRO A 54 0.91 -4.06 1.27
C PRO A 54 1.18 -2.96 0.24
N PRO A 55 0.82 -1.71 0.55
CA PRO A 55 1.11 -0.59 -0.33
C PRO A 55 2.62 -0.37 -0.48
N ARG A 56 3.00 0.18 -1.64
CA ARG A 56 4.39 0.43 -2.00
C ARG A 56 4.59 1.86 -2.48
N PHE A 57 5.82 2.34 -2.32
CA PHE A 57 6.31 3.52 -3.00
C PHE A 57 6.64 3.23 -4.47
N ALA A 58 6.97 4.27 -5.24
CA ALA A 58 7.32 4.18 -6.65
C ALA A 58 8.60 3.36 -6.91
N ASP A 59 9.46 3.23 -5.90
CA ASP A 59 10.69 2.44 -5.87
C ASP A 59 10.49 1.03 -5.27
N ASP A 60 9.24 0.55 -5.22
CA ASP A 60 8.84 -0.78 -4.73
C ASP A 60 9.10 -1.06 -3.24
N VAL A 61 9.55 -0.05 -2.49
CA VAL A 61 9.68 -0.11 -1.04
C VAL A 61 8.30 -0.19 -0.39
N ILE A 62 8.15 -1.10 0.58
CA ILE A 62 6.90 -1.29 1.32
C ILE A 62 6.66 -0.07 2.22
N THR A 63 5.48 0.54 2.09
CA THR A 63 5.20 1.83 2.73
C THR A 63 5.12 1.75 4.26
N PRO A 64 4.37 0.81 4.88
CA PRO A 64 4.16 0.86 6.34
C PRO A 64 5.44 0.80 7.19
N PRO A 65 6.46 -0.04 6.91
CA PRO A 65 7.71 -0.05 7.67
C PRO A 65 8.48 1.29 7.65
N VAL A 66 8.44 2.03 6.53
CA VAL A 66 9.08 3.35 6.43
C VAL A 66 8.30 4.36 7.29
N VAL A 67 6.96 4.30 7.22
CA VAL A 67 6.08 5.15 8.02
C VAL A 67 6.27 4.88 9.51
N GLU A 68 6.19 3.63 9.94
CA GLU A 68 6.38 3.22 11.35
C GLU A 68 7.73 3.68 11.90
N ARG A 69 8.80 3.55 11.10
CA ARG A 69 10.13 4.03 11.49
C ARG A 69 10.15 5.53 11.71
N LEU A 70 9.64 6.34 10.77
CA LEU A 70 9.63 7.79 10.89
C LEU A 70 8.73 8.27 12.02
N GLN A 71 7.55 7.66 12.20
CA GLN A 71 6.66 7.94 13.34
C GLN A 71 7.37 7.71 14.67
N SER A 72 8.13 6.60 14.80
CA SER A 72 8.91 6.32 15.99
C SER A 72 10.13 7.23 16.16
N GLU A 73 10.74 7.67 15.06
CA GLU A 73 11.92 8.56 15.07
C GLU A 73 11.57 9.97 15.58
N TYR A 74 10.39 10.46 15.20
CA TYR A 74 9.92 11.81 15.51
C TYR A 74 8.80 11.89 16.55
N ASP A 75 8.36 10.75 17.11
CA ASP A 75 7.19 10.65 18.00
C ASP A 75 5.93 11.32 17.42
N ALA A 76 5.68 11.06 16.13
CA ALA A 76 4.68 11.75 15.32
C ALA A 76 3.70 10.79 14.66
N GLU A 77 2.53 11.29 14.28
CA GLU A 77 1.52 10.54 13.55
C GLU A 77 1.56 10.87 12.05
N ILE A 78 1.82 9.88 11.20
CA ILE A 78 1.90 10.05 9.75
C ILE A 78 0.75 9.32 9.06
N LYS A 79 -0.09 10.08 8.34
CA LYS A 79 -1.30 9.57 7.70
C LYS A 79 -1.37 9.89 6.21
N PHE A 80 -1.69 8.87 5.42
CA PHE A 80 -2.05 9.03 4.00
C PHE A 80 -3.57 9.17 3.90
N MET A 81 -4.06 10.36 3.54
CA MET A 81 -5.50 10.65 3.53
C MET A 81 -5.93 11.42 2.29
N GLY A 82 -7.03 10.98 1.68
CA GLY A 82 -7.74 11.75 0.68
C GLY A 82 -8.78 12.66 1.33
N VAL A 83 -8.49 13.95 1.48
CA VAL A 83 -9.45 14.94 1.99
C VAL A 83 -10.13 15.65 0.82
N GLY A 84 -11.44 15.43 0.64
CA GLY A 84 -12.24 16.06 -0.42
C GLY A 84 -11.95 15.54 -1.84
N VAL A 85 -11.53 14.29 -1.95
CA VAL A 85 -10.97 13.71 -3.18
C VAL A 85 -12.00 12.85 -3.93
N GLU A 86 -12.01 12.93 -5.27
CA GLU A 86 -12.74 12.04 -6.16
C GLU A 86 -11.99 10.71 -6.41
N TYR A 87 -12.59 9.79 -7.17
CA TYR A 87 -11.96 8.52 -7.49
C TYR A 87 -10.68 8.73 -8.33
N ARG A 88 -9.54 8.23 -7.82
CA ARG A 88 -8.15 8.38 -8.35
C ARG A 88 -7.43 9.70 -8.01
N ASP A 89 -8.07 10.58 -7.27
CA ASP A 89 -7.40 11.80 -6.83
C ASP A 89 -6.24 11.50 -5.89
N ALA A 90 -5.30 12.44 -5.90
CA ALA A 90 -4.11 12.46 -5.07
C ALA A 90 -4.48 12.53 -3.59
N TRP A 91 -3.66 11.90 -2.76
CA TRP A 91 -3.81 11.89 -1.31
C TRP A 91 -2.85 12.88 -0.67
N GLY A 92 -3.27 13.54 0.40
CA GLY A 92 -2.35 14.27 1.27
C GLY A 92 -1.61 13.30 2.17
N VAL A 93 -0.32 13.57 2.38
CA VAL A 93 0.44 13.01 3.51
C VAL A 93 0.39 14.04 4.62
N TYR A 94 -0.07 13.60 5.78
CA TYR A 94 -0.23 14.44 6.97
C TYR A 94 0.72 13.97 8.07
N VAL A 95 1.39 14.90 8.74
CA VAL A 95 2.17 14.69 9.96
C VAL A 95 1.49 15.48 11.07
N ASP A 96 1.03 14.81 12.13
CA ASP A 96 0.29 15.42 13.25
C ASP A 96 -0.89 16.31 12.82
N GLY A 97 -1.52 15.96 11.69
CA GLY A 97 -2.64 16.69 11.11
C GLY A 97 -2.26 17.83 10.16
N GLU A 98 -0.97 18.15 10.00
CA GLU A 98 -0.47 19.09 9.00
C GLU A 98 -0.12 18.37 7.70
N ARG A 99 -0.59 18.89 6.56
CA ARG A 99 -0.28 18.30 5.26
C ARG A 99 1.09 18.75 4.76
N ILE A 100 2.06 17.83 4.76
CA ILE A 100 3.43 18.09 4.32
C ILE A 100 3.66 17.87 2.81
N LEU A 101 2.91 16.95 2.18
CA LEU A 101 2.96 16.76 0.73
C LEU A 101 1.66 16.14 0.18
N THR A 102 1.58 16.06 -1.15
CA THR A 102 0.49 15.38 -1.87
C THR A 102 1.08 14.31 -2.78
N VAL A 103 0.50 13.11 -2.76
CA VAL A 103 0.96 11.94 -3.50
C VAL A 103 -0.14 11.41 -4.42
N ASP A 104 0.18 11.25 -5.70
CA ASP A 104 -0.69 10.46 -6.58
C ASP A 104 -0.63 8.98 -6.17
N ARG A 105 -1.68 8.25 -6.50
CA ARG A 105 -1.78 6.80 -6.23
C ARG A 105 -2.32 6.07 -7.43
N GLU A 106 -1.87 4.85 -7.60
CA GLU A 106 -2.40 3.92 -8.59
C GLU A 106 -2.68 2.59 -7.90
N ARG A 107 -3.80 1.96 -8.29
CA ARG A 107 -4.06 0.58 -7.88
C ARG A 107 -3.47 -0.33 -8.94
N GLU A 108 -2.46 -1.09 -8.55
CA GLU A 108 -1.77 -2.01 -9.44
C GLU A 108 -2.67 -3.22 -9.73
N PRO A 109 -2.56 -3.83 -10.93
CA PRO A 109 -3.30 -5.05 -11.27
C PRO A 109 -3.10 -6.18 -10.27
N ALA A 110 -1.90 -6.23 -9.66
CA ALA A 110 -1.53 -7.19 -8.62
C ALA A 110 -2.23 -6.98 -7.26
N GLY A 111 -3.05 -5.94 -7.11
CA GLY A 111 -3.93 -5.77 -5.94
C GLY A 111 -3.40 -4.87 -4.82
N TYR A 112 -2.21 -4.29 -4.96
CA TYR A 112 -1.66 -3.29 -4.03
C TYR A 112 -1.81 -1.86 -4.55
N THR A 113 -1.73 -0.90 -3.63
CA THR A 113 -1.66 0.52 -3.96
C THR A 113 -0.20 0.92 -4.13
N ARG A 114 0.14 1.58 -5.23
CA ARG A 114 1.43 2.23 -5.44
C ARG A 114 1.27 3.74 -5.30
N TYR A 115 2.01 4.35 -4.38
CA TYR A 115 2.15 5.80 -4.29
C TYR A 115 3.20 6.27 -5.29
N ARG A 116 2.90 7.31 -6.08
CA ARG A 116 3.83 7.87 -7.07
C ARG A 116 4.82 8.84 -6.40
N VAL A 117 5.40 8.41 -5.30
CA VAL A 117 6.52 9.05 -4.61
C VAL A 117 7.51 7.95 -4.24
N THR A 118 8.81 8.23 -4.31
CA THR A 118 9.83 7.29 -3.84
C THR A 118 9.94 7.33 -2.32
N SER A 119 10.45 6.26 -1.72
CA SER A 119 10.75 6.24 -0.28
C SER A 119 11.67 7.39 0.13
N ASP A 120 12.77 7.61 -0.59
CA ASP A 120 13.73 8.70 -0.32
C ASP A 120 13.10 10.09 -0.37
N THR A 121 12.25 10.36 -1.37
CA THR A 121 11.57 11.66 -1.48
C THR A 121 10.60 11.87 -0.33
N PHE A 122 9.88 10.81 0.05
CA PHE A 122 8.95 10.84 1.17
C PHE A 122 9.68 11.06 2.50
N GLU A 123 10.75 10.31 2.75
CA GLU A 123 11.57 10.44 3.96
C GLU A 123 12.17 11.84 4.08
N ARG A 124 12.72 12.38 2.98
CA ARG A 124 13.25 13.74 2.97
C ARG A 124 12.17 14.77 3.31
N ALA A 125 10.97 14.66 2.73
CA ALA A 125 9.89 15.60 3.03
C ALA A 125 9.48 15.59 4.51
N VAL A 126 9.46 14.42 5.15
CA VAL A 126 9.19 14.31 6.60
C VAL A 126 10.33 14.94 7.40
N ARG A 127 11.58 14.67 7.05
CA ARG A 127 12.75 15.23 7.72
C ARG A 127 12.82 16.75 7.60
N ASP A 128 12.57 17.27 6.40
CA ASP A 128 12.56 18.71 6.11
C ASP A 128 11.48 19.40 6.97
N HIS A 129 10.27 18.83 7.07
CA HIS A 129 9.22 19.36 7.93
C HIS A 129 9.65 19.49 9.40
N PHE A 130 10.30 18.48 9.97
CA PHE A 130 10.80 18.58 11.35
C PHE A 130 11.97 19.55 11.50
N ALA A 131 12.85 19.67 10.49
CA ALA A 131 13.92 20.66 10.51
C ALA A 131 13.36 22.09 10.51
N GLU A 132 12.34 22.36 9.70
CA GLU A 132 11.67 23.67 9.64
C GLU A 132 11.00 24.03 10.99
N LEU A 133 10.41 23.05 11.68
CA LEU A 133 9.82 23.24 13.01
C LEU A 133 10.87 23.58 14.08
N GLU A 134 12.09 23.03 13.98
CA GLU A 134 13.19 23.36 14.89
C GLU A 134 13.64 24.82 14.68
N ASP A 135 13.76 25.28 13.43
CA ASP A 135 14.16 26.65 13.08
C ASP A 135 13.12 27.72 13.51
N GLU A 136 11.82 27.40 13.55
CA GLU A 136 10.76 28.34 13.98
C GLU A 136 10.68 28.53 15.51
N THR A 137 11.40 27.70 16.29
CA THR A 137 11.40 27.78 17.75
C THR A 137 12.58 28.55 18.37
N GLU A 138 13.47 29.14 17.55
CA GLU A 138 14.60 29.99 17.99
C GLU A 138 14.30 31.51 18.10
#